data_AF-A0A853HB36-F1
#
_entry.id   AF-A0A853HB36-F1
#
_cell.length_a   1.000
_cell.length_b   1.000
_cell.length_c   1.000
_cell.angle_alpha   90.00
_cell.angle_beta   90.00
_cell.angle_gamma   90.00
#
_symmetry.space_group_name_H-M   'P 1'
#
loop_
_entity.id
_entity.type
_entity.pdbx_description
1 polymer ?
#
loop_
_entity_poly.entity_id
_entity_poly.type
_entity_poly.pdbx_seq_one_letter_code
_entity_poly.pdbx_strand_id
1 'polypeptide(L)'
;MPSGLLIDLNDGGPVMEITAGLRCPSWCGTVGGSGNIYNAPGYVAGATLVYAPHETARIYQTGTSLVPDVGCLSGAAQNGGSMTISSWYSAKGYNDILWPGTMWQIMPASQSGRAGLFISDSTDFTTITNGSVVGQCAWRGRVTFTGSWTPPDTGFARGTYLVFGKWSADGVTVEYDGNRVIATLERNGANVNATVTMDIVIFAAGAAPVAGPGLNFFNAAGQCTFSTTRRPFLYSNAYFRASKTSTDIGNRFIMLGRYGAKSDIQGGWCYAKYCGIVRSGNAVRIGRGYVATFWTSEYPVMFDIVSSTNILLLESMY
;
A
#
# COMPACT_ATOMS: atom_id res chain seq x y z
N MET A 1 -5.95 26.25 12.36
CA MET A 1 -5.12 25.05 12.60
C MET A 1 -6.02 23.98 13.18
N PRO A 2 -5.98 22.73 12.71
CA PRO A 2 -6.68 21.64 13.37
C PRO A 2 -6.11 21.47 14.78
N SER A 3 -6.95 21.40 15.80
CA SER A 3 -6.50 21.15 17.18
C SER A 3 -6.03 19.70 17.31
N GLY A 4 -4.92 19.49 18.03
CA GLY A 4 -4.30 18.17 18.13
C GLY A 4 -3.07 18.18 19.04
N LEU A 5 -2.34 17.07 18.99
CA LEU A 5 -1.13 16.84 19.77
C LEU A 5 0.09 16.86 18.83
N LEU A 6 1.06 17.71 19.15
CA LEU A 6 2.32 17.82 18.43
C LEU A 6 3.41 17.13 19.26
N ILE A 7 4.15 16.21 18.64
CA ILE A 7 5.23 15.45 19.28
C ILE A 7 6.52 15.67 18.51
N ASP A 8 7.46 16.36 19.15
CA ASP A 8 8.86 16.30 18.74
C ASP A 8 9.54 15.12 19.43
N LEU A 9 9.96 14.14 18.63
CA LEU A 9 10.64 12.93 19.11
C LEU A 9 12.16 13.12 19.21
N ASN A 10 12.69 14.24 18.71
CA ASN A 10 14.12 14.53 18.63
C ASN A 10 14.94 13.37 18.02
N ASP A 11 14.35 12.66 17.06
CA ASP A 11 14.89 11.45 16.41
C ASP A 11 15.53 11.76 15.04
N GLY A 12 15.80 13.04 14.77
CA GLY A 12 16.28 13.56 13.47
C GLY A 12 15.21 13.59 12.36
N GLY A 13 13.98 13.17 12.67
CA GLY A 13 12.84 13.17 11.77
C GLY A 13 11.97 14.43 11.83
N PRO A 14 10.96 14.54 10.95
CA PRO A 14 9.96 15.60 11.05
C PRO A 14 9.16 15.46 12.35
N VAL A 15 8.60 16.57 12.83
CA VAL A 15 7.66 16.57 13.96
C VAL A 15 6.42 15.74 13.62
N MET A 16 5.91 14.98 14.59
CA MET A 16 4.66 14.22 14.44
C MET A 16 3.48 15.07 14.89
N GLU A 17 2.44 15.12 14.09
CA GLU A 17 1.20 15.83 14.42
C GLU A 17 0.04 14.83 14.44
N ILE A 18 -0.57 14.65 15.61
CA ILE A 18 -1.79 13.88 15.78
C ILE A 18 -2.95 14.86 15.86
N THR A 19 -3.61 15.10 14.73
CA THR A 19 -4.75 16.01 14.61
C THR A 19 -6.06 15.26 14.40
N ALA A 20 -7.17 15.99 14.54
CA ALA A 20 -8.50 15.48 14.21
C ALA A 20 -8.54 14.88 12.80
N GLY A 21 -9.12 13.69 12.64
CA GLY A 21 -9.17 12.99 11.36
C GLY A 21 -8.10 11.91 11.14
N LEU A 22 -7.03 11.87 11.95
CA LEU A 22 -6.08 10.75 11.89
C LEU A 22 -6.67 9.48 12.51
N ARG A 23 -6.40 8.35 11.89
CA ARG A 23 -6.84 7.00 12.28
C ARG A 23 -5.62 6.14 12.55
N CYS A 24 -5.75 5.19 13.47
CA CYS A 24 -4.72 4.19 13.72
C CYS A 24 -5.29 2.82 13.31
N PRO A 25 -4.99 2.34 12.09
CA PRO A 25 -5.51 1.06 11.63
C PRO A 25 -4.89 -0.09 12.43
N SER A 26 -5.70 -1.07 12.82
CA SER A 26 -5.25 -2.35 13.35
C SER A 26 -5.24 -3.42 12.26
N TRP A 27 -4.21 -4.26 12.27
CA TRP A 27 -3.98 -5.29 11.27
C TRP A 27 -4.94 -6.45 11.44
N CYS A 28 -5.61 -6.83 10.35
CA CYS A 28 -6.48 -8.00 10.31
C CYS A 28 -5.78 -9.21 9.70
N GLY A 29 -4.79 -9.00 8.82
CA GLY A 29 -4.05 -10.12 8.25
C GLY A 29 -3.46 -9.81 6.88
N THR A 30 -2.75 -10.78 6.32
CA THR A 30 -2.32 -10.77 4.92
C THR A 30 -3.46 -11.27 4.02
N VAL A 31 -3.63 -10.64 2.88
CA VAL A 31 -4.60 -11.01 1.84
C VAL A 31 -3.85 -11.67 0.69
N GLY A 32 -4.35 -12.80 0.20
CA GLY A 32 -3.78 -13.53 -0.93
C GLY A 32 -4.39 -14.92 -1.06
N GLY A 33 -4.44 -15.47 -2.27
CA GLY A 33 -4.88 -16.84 -2.54
C GLY A 33 -6.12 -16.93 -3.43
N SER A 34 -6.86 -18.03 -3.32
CA SER A 34 -8.08 -18.29 -4.08
C SER A 34 -9.33 -17.69 -3.43
N GLY A 35 -10.32 -17.32 -4.25
CA GLY A 35 -11.60 -16.76 -3.82
C GLY A 35 -11.65 -15.24 -3.97
N ASN A 36 -12.80 -14.63 -3.68
CA ASN A 36 -13.02 -13.17 -3.73
C ASN A 36 -13.40 -12.56 -2.38
N ILE A 37 -13.59 -13.37 -1.33
CA ILE A 37 -14.02 -12.86 -0.02
C ILE A 37 -12.90 -13.06 0.99
N TYR A 38 -12.49 -11.97 1.63
CA TYR A 38 -11.60 -11.99 2.78
C TYR A 38 -12.37 -11.66 4.05
N ASN A 39 -12.46 -12.62 4.97
CA ASN A 39 -13.06 -12.41 6.29
C ASN A 39 -11.98 -11.85 7.22
N ALA A 40 -12.13 -10.62 7.71
CA ALA A 40 -11.16 -9.96 8.57
C ALA A 40 -11.15 -10.61 9.96
N PRO A 41 -10.06 -11.30 10.35
CA PRO A 41 -9.92 -11.85 11.69
C PRO A 41 -10.01 -10.76 12.76
N GLY A 42 -10.75 -11.04 13.83
CA GLY A 42 -10.90 -10.10 14.95
C GLY A 42 -11.60 -8.79 14.58
N TYR A 43 -12.44 -8.79 13.52
CA TYR A 43 -13.26 -7.65 13.15
C TYR A 43 -14.13 -7.17 14.31
N VAL A 44 -14.11 -5.86 14.56
CA VAL A 44 -14.99 -5.20 15.53
C VAL A 44 -16.18 -4.59 14.82
N ALA A 45 -17.39 -4.87 15.33
CA ALA A 45 -18.62 -4.34 14.76
C ALA A 45 -18.59 -2.80 14.65
N GLY A 46 -18.85 -2.28 13.45
CA GLY A 46 -18.81 -0.84 13.14
C GLY A 46 -17.44 -0.33 12.71
N ALA A 47 -16.40 -1.16 12.67
CA ALA A 47 -15.10 -0.79 12.12
C ALA A 47 -15.14 -0.66 10.59
N THR A 48 -14.31 0.23 10.05
CA THR A 48 -14.10 0.35 8.60
C THR A 48 -12.93 -0.52 8.18
N LEU A 49 -13.12 -1.43 7.23
CA LEU A 49 -12.05 -2.21 6.65
C LEU A 49 -11.31 -1.41 5.58
N VAL A 50 -9.98 -1.49 5.60
CA VAL A 50 -9.08 -0.83 4.66
C VAL A 50 -8.19 -1.88 4.02
N TYR A 51 -8.35 -2.04 2.71
CA TYR A 51 -7.56 -2.96 1.91
C TYR A 51 -6.37 -2.25 1.27
N ALA A 52 -5.18 -2.81 1.47
CA ALA A 52 -3.90 -2.26 1.01
C ALA A 52 -3.19 -3.23 0.05
N PRO A 53 -3.58 -3.27 -1.24
CA PRO A 53 -2.95 -4.14 -2.23
C PRO A 53 -1.58 -3.60 -2.68
N HIS A 54 -0.58 -4.48 -2.77
CA HIS A 54 0.69 -4.18 -3.45
C HIS A 54 0.77 -4.80 -4.85
N GLU A 55 -0.08 -5.79 -5.16
CA GLU A 55 -0.20 -6.36 -6.50
C GLU A 55 -1.67 -6.36 -6.91
N THR A 56 -2.02 -5.61 -7.96
CA THR A 56 -3.41 -5.52 -8.46
C THR A 56 -3.59 -6.05 -9.87
N ALA A 57 -2.54 -6.58 -10.49
CA ALA A 57 -2.61 -7.11 -11.85
C ALA A 57 -1.73 -8.35 -11.97
N ARG A 58 -2.19 -9.30 -12.77
CA ARG A 58 -1.46 -10.53 -13.09
C ARG A 58 -1.49 -10.74 -14.59
N ILE A 59 -0.35 -11.10 -15.13
CA ILE A 59 -0.16 -11.44 -16.53
C ILE A 59 0.37 -12.87 -16.52
N TYR A 60 -0.36 -13.80 -17.13
CA TYR A 60 -0.02 -15.22 -17.08
C TYR A 60 -0.33 -15.89 -18.41
N GLN A 61 0.36 -16.98 -18.70
CA GLN A 61 0.07 -17.82 -19.86
C GLN A 61 -0.77 -19.01 -19.43
N THR A 62 -1.69 -19.40 -20.30
CA THR A 62 -2.65 -20.47 -20.02
C THR A 62 -2.53 -21.54 -21.10
N GLY A 63 -2.17 -22.75 -20.68
CA GLY A 63 -1.97 -23.89 -21.58
C GLY A 63 -0.96 -23.58 -22.67
N THR A 64 -1.35 -23.82 -23.93
CA THR A 64 -0.54 -23.58 -25.13
C THR A 64 -0.81 -22.22 -25.79
N SER A 65 -1.42 -21.26 -25.06
CA SER A 65 -1.71 -19.94 -25.62
C SER A 65 -0.43 -19.19 -25.97
N LEU A 66 -0.37 -18.64 -27.19
CA LEU A 66 0.75 -17.84 -27.69
C LEU A 66 0.76 -16.40 -27.13
N VAL A 67 -0.34 -15.99 -26.50
CA VAL A 67 -0.57 -14.66 -25.94
C VAL A 67 -1.01 -14.78 -24.48
N PRO A 68 -0.60 -13.86 -23.60
CA PRO A 68 -0.96 -13.94 -22.20
C PRO A 68 -2.40 -13.50 -21.96
N ASP A 69 -2.99 -14.08 -20.93
CA ASP A 69 -4.18 -13.55 -20.28
C ASP A 69 -3.78 -12.53 -19.21
N VAL A 70 -4.70 -11.61 -18.93
CA VAL A 70 -4.52 -10.56 -17.93
C VAL A 70 -5.71 -10.52 -16.98
N GLY A 71 -5.41 -10.49 -15.70
CA GLY A 71 -6.36 -10.19 -14.63
C GLY A 71 -6.00 -8.87 -13.96
N CYS A 72 -7.01 -8.15 -13.47
CA CYS A 72 -6.82 -6.92 -12.71
C CYS A 72 -7.88 -6.77 -11.60
N LEU A 73 -7.48 -6.23 -10.45
CA LEU A 73 -8.38 -5.84 -9.36
C LEU A 73 -9.31 -4.72 -9.84
N SER A 74 -10.61 -4.99 -9.83
CA SER A 74 -11.66 -4.10 -10.32
C SER A 74 -12.48 -3.44 -9.21
N GLY A 75 -12.31 -3.89 -7.95
CA GLY A 75 -12.92 -3.23 -6.80
C GLY A 75 -12.67 -3.95 -5.49
N ALA A 76 -12.94 -3.26 -4.39
CA ALA A 76 -12.95 -3.81 -3.05
C ALA A 76 -14.12 -3.17 -2.28
N ALA A 77 -15.04 -3.98 -1.76
CA ALA A 77 -16.23 -3.51 -1.06
C ALA A 77 -16.40 -4.25 0.26
N GLN A 78 -16.53 -3.50 1.35
CA GLN A 78 -16.80 -4.06 2.67
C GLN A 78 -18.27 -4.49 2.79
N ASN A 79 -18.49 -5.65 3.40
CA ASN A 79 -19.78 -6.11 3.88
C ASN A 79 -19.60 -6.70 5.29
N GLY A 80 -19.98 -5.93 6.31
CA GLY A 80 -19.73 -6.31 7.71
C GLY A 80 -18.24 -6.52 7.98
N GLY A 81 -17.89 -7.69 8.53
CA GLY A 81 -16.50 -8.09 8.81
C GLY A 81 -15.75 -8.69 7.63
N SER A 82 -16.29 -8.60 6.42
CA SER A 82 -15.71 -9.19 5.22
C SER A 82 -15.45 -8.13 4.15
N MET A 83 -14.42 -8.33 3.34
CA MET A 83 -14.14 -7.55 2.13
C MET A 83 -14.36 -8.44 0.91
N THR A 84 -15.26 -8.02 0.02
CA THR A 84 -15.43 -8.61 -1.30
C THR A 84 -14.47 -7.91 -2.26
N ILE A 85 -13.58 -8.68 -2.86
CA ILE A 85 -12.54 -8.25 -3.79
C ILE A 85 -12.94 -8.69 -5.19
N SER A 86 -13.24 -7.72 -6.04
CA SER A 86 -13.69 -7.96 -7.41
C SER A 86 -12.53 -7.98 -8.38
N SER A 87 -12.60 -8.87 -9.37
CA SER A 87 -11.60 -8.98 -10.43
C SER A 87 -12.23 -8.76 -11.80
N TRP A 88 -11.43 -8.29 -12.74
CA TRP A 88 -11.71 -8.33 -14.17
C TRP A 88 -10.66 -9.22 -14.83
N TYR A 89 -11.05 -10.02 -15.80
CA TYR A 89 -10.16 -10.91 -16.55
C TYR A 89 -10.39 -10.77 -18.06
N SER A 90 -9.32 -10.88 -18.85
CA SER A 90 -9.39 -10.88 -20.32
C SER A 90 -10.12 -12.10 -20.88
N ALA A 91 -10.03 -13.23 -20.19
CA ALA A 91 -10.65 -14.49 -20.58
C ALA A 91 -11.68 -14.94 -19.54
N LYS A 92 -12.70 -15.67 -20.00
CA LYS A 92 -13.78 -16.19 -19.15
C LYS A 92 -13.35 -17.48 -18.44
N GLY A 93 -13.96 -17.73 -17.28
CA GLY A 93 -13.77 -19.00 -16.54
C GLY A 93 -12.60 -19.01 -15.55
N TYR A 94 -11.95 -17.86 -15.31
CA TYR A 94 -10.97 -17.74 -14.23
C TYR A 94 -11.65 -17.75 -12.87
N ASN A 95 -11.04 -18.46 -11.94
CA ASN A 95 -11.42 -18.38 -10.54
C ASN A 95 -11.10 -16.99 -10.00
N ASP A 96 -11.98 -16.49 -9.14
CA ASP A 96 -11.68 -15.31 -8.37
C ASP A 96 -10.43 -15.52 -7.51
N ILE A 97 -9.63 -14.47 -7.38
CA ILE A 97 -8.45 -14.45 -6.54
C ILE A 97 -8.51 -13.31 -5.54
N LEU A 98 -7.90 -13.56 -4.39
CA LEU A 98 -7.54 -12.54 -3.43
C LEU A 98 -6.19 -11.99 -3.88
N TRP A 99 -6.22 -10.74 -4.32
CA TRP A 99 -5.03 -10.00 -4.74
C TRP A 99 -4.05 -9.85 -3.55
N PRO A 100 -2.72 -9.99 -3.75
CA PRO A 100 -1.75 -9.84 -2.66
C PRO A 100 -1.77 -8.45 -2.01
N GLY A 101 -1.89 -8.43 -0.68
CA GLY A 101 -1.97 -7.20 0.10
C GLY A 101 -2.08 -7.44 1.60
N THR A 102 -2.45 -6.39 2.32
CA THR A 102 -2.79 -6.48 3.75
C THR A 102 -4.18 -5.91 3.99
N MET A 103 -4.87 -6.46 5.00
CA MET A 103 -6.16 -5.99 5.47
C MET A 103 -5.98 -5.31 6.82
N TRP A 104 -6.62 -4.16 6.98
CA TRP A 104 -6.63 -3.38 8.20
C TRP A 104 -8.07 -3.03 8.58
N GLN A 105 -8.31 -2.76 9.85
CA GLN A 105 -9.56 -2.19 10.33
C GLN A 105 -9.29 -0.91 11.09
N ILE A 106 -10.13 0.08 10.86
CA ILE A 106 -10.16 1.33 11.61
C ILE A 106 -11.32 1.20 12.59
N MET A 107 -10.99 1.18 13.88
CA MET A 107 -11.99 1.12 14.93
C MET A 107 -12.89 2.36 14.86
N PRO A 108 -14.20 2.22 15.11
CA PRO A 108 -15.08 3.38 15.16
C PRO A 108 -14.58 4.36 16.23
N ALA A 109 -14.79 5.65 16.00
CA ALA A 109 -14.57 6.65 17.05
C ALA A 109 -15.61 6.39 18.15
N SER A 110 -15.22 5.72 19.23
CA SER A 110 -16.10 5.46 20.37
C SER A 110 -15.74 6.37 21.54
N GLN A 111 -16.77 6.82 22.26
CA GLN A 111 -16.65 7.52 23.54
C GLN A 111 -16.80 6.58 24.75
N SER A 112 -16.87 5.25 24.52
CA SER A 112 -17.25 4.28 25.56
C SER A 112 -16.11 3.81 26.48
N GLY A 113 -14.87 4.23 26.24
CA GLY A 113 -13.74 4.00 27.15
C GLY A 113 -13.69 5.04 28.26
N ARG A 114 -13.56 4.61 29.53
CA ARG A 114 -13.34 5.51 30.68
C ARG A 114 -11.88 5.99 30.81
N ALA A 115 -11.00 5.60 29.88
CA ALA A 115 -9.58 5.93 29.85
C ALA A 115 -9.08 5.97 28.40
N GLY A 116 -8.29 6.98 28.04
CA GLY A 116 -7.69 7.15 26.71
C GLY A 116 -7.43 8.62 26.35
N LEU A 117 -6.64 8.87 25.31
CA LEU A 117 -6.51 10.20 24.70
C LEU A 117 -7.47 10.27 23.51
N PHE A 118 -8.57 10.99 23.68
CA PHE A 118 -9.47 11.31 22.57
C PHE A 118 -9.03 12.62 21.92
N ILE A 119 -8.68 12.53 20.64
CA ILE A 119 -8.63 13.68 19.74
C ILE A 119 -9.88 13.58 18.89
N SER A 120 -10.68 14.65 18.82
CA SER A 120 -11.98 14.63 18.13
C SER A 120 -11.88 14.01 16.75
N ASP A 121 -12.79 13.09 16.43
CA ASP A 121 -12.78 12.31 15.20
C ASP A 121 -11.47 11.54 14.98
N SER A 122 -10.90 10.91 16.00
CA SER A 122 -9.76 9.99 15.89
C SER A 122 -10.09 8.61 16.47
N THR A 123 -9.22 7.63 16.22
CA THR A 123 -9.35 6.27 16.77
C THR A 123 -9.11 6.28 18.28
N ASP A 124 -9.93 5.58 19.07
CA ASP A 124 -9.62 5.32 20.47
C ASP A 124 -8.54 4.23 20.58
N PHE A 125 -7.31 4.65 20.83
CA PHE A 125 -6.12 3.79 20.90
C PHE A 125 -6.20 2.72 22.02
N THR A 126 -7.07 2.90 23.01
CA THR A 126 -7.23 1.94 24.12
C THR A 126 -8.17 0.79 23.78
N THR A 127 -8.95 0.91 22.71
CA THR A 127 -9.87 -0.13 22.22
C THR A 127 -9.17 -1.23 21.43
N ILE A 128 -7.89 -1.06 21.10
CA ILE A 128 -7.10 -2.09 20.44
C ILE A 128 -6.86 -3.24 21.42
N THR A 129 -7.50 -4.38 21.16
CA THR A 129 -7.55 -5.53 22.08
C THR A 129 -6.25 -6.32 22.12
N ASN A 130 -5.37 -6.18 21.13
CA ASN A 130 -4.10 -6.88 21.05
C ASN A 130 -3.01 -5.96 20.49
N GLY A 131 -1.93 -5.73 21.25
CA GLY A 131 -0.81 -4.89 20.79
C GLY A 131 -0.14 -5.39 19.50
N SER A 132 -0.20 -6.70 19.22
CA SER A 132 0.47 -7.31 18.05
C SER A 132 -0.16 -6.95 16.71
N VAL A 133 -1.39 -6.42 16.72
CA VAL A 133 -2.07 -5.97 15.51
C VAL A 133 -1.83 -4.49 15.20
N VAL A 134 -0.99 -3.80 15.98
CA VAL A 134 -0.70 -2.38 15.74
C VAL A 134 0.35 -2.24 14.64
N GLY A 135 0.06 -1.42 13.63
CA GLY A 135 1.05 -1.03 12.62
C GLY A 135 2.09 -0.08 13.20
N GLN A 136 3.38 -0.39 13.01
CA GLN A 136 4.51 0.41 13.50
C GLN A 136 5.49 0.69 12.36
N CYS A 137 6.14 1.85 12.38
CA CYS A 137 7.25 2.15 11.50
C CYS A 137 8.40 1.19 11.82
N ALA A 138 8.60 0.23 10.92
CA ALA A 138 9.63 -0.79 11.00
C ALA A 138 10.96 -0.27 10.46
N TRP A 139 10.90 0.63 9.48
CA TRP A 139 12.08 1.26 8.89
C TRP A 139 11.70 2.56 8.17
N ARG A 140 12.61 3.55 8.19
CA ARG A 140 12.52 4.77 7.38
C ARG A 140 13.90 5.22 6.94
N GLY A 141 13.98 5.84 5.77
CA GLY A 141 15.23 6.40 5.29
C GLY A 141 15.18 6.86 3.85
N ARG A 142 16.22 7.58 3.44
CA ARG A 142 16.44 8.01 2.07
C ARG A 142 17.32 7.01 1.35
N VAL A 143 16.89 6.56 0.18
CA VAL A 143 17.60 5.55 -0.62
C VAL A 143 17.80 6.08 -2.03
N THR A 144 19.01 5.90 -2.57
CA THR A 144 19.29 6.05 -3.99
C THR A 144 19.64 4.69 -4.56
N PHE A 145 18.97 4.27 -5.64
CA PHE A 145 19.22 2.98 -6.27
C PHE A 145 18.94 3.02 -7.78
N THR A 146 19.50 2.05 -8.50
CA THR A 146 19.30 1.85 -9.94
C THR A 146 18.65 0.50 -10.20
N GLY A 147 17.51 0.48 -10.89
CA GLY A 147 16.82 -0.75 -11.28
C GLY A 147 15.97 -1.37 -10.17
N SER A 148 16.56 -1.79 -9.05
CA SER A 148 15.80 -2.32 -7.92
C SER A 148 16.47 -2.15 -6.58
N TRP A 149 15.67 -2.08 -5.52
CA TRP A 149 16.09 -2.08 -4.12
C TRP A 149 15.21 -3.02 -3.30
N THR A 150 15.85 -3.86 -2.48
CA THR A 150 15.15 -4.75 -1.56
C THR A 150 15.02 -4.04 -0.22
N PRO A 151 13.81 -3.90 0.35
CA PRO A 151 13.68 -3.31 1.66
C PRO A 151 14.42 -4.17 2.70
N PRO A 152 15.06 -3.57 3.72
CA PRO A 152 15.89 -4.30 4.67
C PRO A 152 15.07 -5.30 5.48
N ASP A 153 15.75 -6.25 6.10
CA ASP A 153 15.13 -7.04 7.17
C ASP A 153 14.88 -6.14 8.38
N THR A 154 13.62 -6.06 8.81
CA THR A 154 13.19 -5.23 9.94
C THR A 154 12.86 -6.06 11.18
N GLY A 155 13.06 -7.39 11.13
CA GLY A 155 12.60 -8.33 12.16
C GLY A 155 11.11 -8.65 12.10
N PHE A 156 10.35 -8.00 11.21
CA PHE A 156 8.96 -8.34 10.91
C PHE A 156 8.85 -9.20 9.65
N ALA A 157 7.84 -10.07 9.59
CA ALA A 157 7.55 -10.88 8.41
C ALA A 157 7.22 -9.99 7.19
N ARG A 158 7.89 -10.23 6.06
CA ARG A 158 7.76 -9.44 4.83
C ARG A 158 6.31 -9.23 4.36
N GLY A 159 5.47 -10.25 4.52
CA GLY A 159 4.07 -10.20 4.11
C GLY A 159 3.22 -9.17 4.86
N THR A 160 3.69 -8.65 6.00
CA THR A 160 2.98 -7.61 6.76
C THR A 160 3.38 -6.19 6.37
N TYR A 161 4.31 -6.03 5.41
CA TYR A 161 4.88 -4.72 5.09
C TYR A 161 3.90 -3.88 4.27
N LEU A 162 3.73 -2.64 4.70
CA LEU A 162 3.24 -1.53 3.89
C LEU A 162 4.43 -0.64 3.52
N VAL A 163 4.77 -0.60 2.24
CA VAL A 163 5.90 0.20 1.75
C VAL A 163 5.36 1.48 1.13
N PHE A 164 5.75 2.61 1.70
CA PHE A 164 5.39 3.94 1.21
C PHE A 164 6.65 4.64 0.66
N GLY A 165 6.46 5.42 -0.40
CA GLY A 165 7.55 6.18 -1.02
C GLY A 165 7.16 7.62 -1.35
N LYS A 166 8.15 8.50 -1.31
CA LYS A 166 8.08 9.88 -1.79
C LYS A 166 9.33 10.23 -2.59
N TRP A 167 9.14 10.68 -3.82
CA TRP A 167 10.22 10.99 -4.76
C TRP A 167 9.73 11.98 -5.82
N SER A 168 10.65 12.41 -6.69
CA SER A 168 10.31 13.11 -7.92
C SER A 168 11.32 12.71 -8.98
N ALA A 169 10.88 12.03 -10.03
CA ALA A 169 11.73 11.59 -11.13
C ALA A 169 10.89 11.46 -12.40
N ASP A 170 11.03 12.44 -13.30
CA ASP A 170 10.29 12.47 -14.56
C ASP A 170 10.67 11.28 -15.46
N GLY A 171 9.65 10.66 -16.06
CA GLY A 171 9.86 9.52 -16.95
C GLY A 171 10.34 8.24 -16.24
N VAL A 172 10.23 8.16 -14.91
CA VAL A 172 10.53 6.96 -14.13
C VAL A 172 9.26 6.40 -13.51
N THR A 173 9.05 5.09 -13.70
CA THR A 173 8.00 4.32 -13.04
C THR A 173 8.61 3.54 -11.87
N VAL A 174 7.97 3.65 -10.70
CA VAL A 174 8.32 2.89 -9.50
C VAL A 174 7.23 1.88 -9.18
N GLU A 175 7.62 0.64 -8.92
CA GLU A 175 6.74 -0.48 -8.55
C GLU A 175 7.22 -1.14 -7.25
N TYR A 176 6.31 -1.84 -6.57
CA TYR A 176 6.67 -2.79 -5.52
C TYR A 176 6.02 -4.13 -5.82
N ASP A 177 6.81 -5.20 -5.91
CA ASP A 177 6.34 -6.56 -6.27
C ASP A 177 6.03 -7.45 -5.05
N GLY A 178 5.98 -6.86 -3.84
CA GLY A 178 5.85 -7.59 -2.58
C GLY A 178 7.19 -8.02 -1.97
N ASN A 179 8.29 -7.88 -2.72
CA ASN A 179 9.64 -8.21 -2.24
C ASN A 179 10.65 -7.09 -2.51
N ARG A 180 10.57 -6.42 -3.66
CA ARG A 180 11.52 -5.39 -4.12
C ARG A 180 10.78 -4.18 -4.65
N VAL A 181 11.37 -3.00 -4.42
CA VAL A 181 11.02 -1.78 -5.12
C VAL A 181 11.79 -1.77 -6.44
N ILE A 182 11.11 -1.53 -7.55
CA ILE A 182 11.68 -1.57 -8.90
C ILE A 182 11.53 -0.19 -9.54
N ALA A 183 12.58 0.31 -10.19
CA ALA A 183 12.60 1.59 -10.90
C ALA A 183 13.03 1.39 -12.36
N THR A 184 12.14 1.69 -13.28
CA THR A 184 12.38 1.58 -14.73
C THR A 184 12.02 2.87 -15.46
N LEU A 185 12.66 3.14 -16.59
CA LEU A 185 12.20 4.20 -17.49
C LEU A 185 10.80 3.89 -18.01
N GLU A 186 9.94 4.91 -18.05
CA GLU A 186 8.57 4.82 -18.52
C GLU A 186 8.51 4.80 -20.06
N ARG A 187 8.89 3.67 -20.65
CA ARG A 187 8.95 3.50 -22.10
C ARG A 187 8.34 2.17 -22.54
N ASN A 188 7.95 2.11 -23.81
CA ASN A 188 7.66 0.82 -24.42
C ASN A 188 8.96 0.01 -24.60
N GLY A 189 8.82 -1.30 -24.82
CA GLY A 189 9.90 -2.22 -25.09
C GLY A 189 10.54 -2.80 -23.84
N ALA A 190 11.74 -3.35 -24.02
CA ALA A 190 12.51 -3.96 -22.95
C ALA A 190 12.72 -3.03 -21.73
N ASN A 191 12.92 -3.64 -20.57
CA ASN A 191 13.20 -2.93 -19.34
C ASN A 191 14.51 -2.13 -19.47
N VAL A 192 14.46 -0.86 -19.08
CA VAL A 192 15.65 -0.04 -18.88
C VAL A 192 15.62 0.45 -17.45
N ASN A 193 16.61 0.04 -16.67
CA ASN A 193 16.76 0.45 -15.28
C ASN A 193 16.87 1.97 -15.20
N ALA A 194 16.18 2.55 -14.21
CA ALA A 194 16.27 3.97 -13.88
C ALA A 194 16.91 4.14 -12.51
N THR A 195 17.59 5.27 -12.31
CA THR A 195 18.07 5.70 -11.00
C THR A 195 17.05 6.62 -10.36
N VAL A 196 16.67 6.34 -9.12
CA VAL A 196 15.77 7.18 -8.33
C VAL A 196 16.36 7.39 -6.95
N THR A 197 16.16 8.59 -6.41
CA THR A 197 16.36 8.89 -4.99
C THR A 197 15.01 9.11 -4.35
N MET A 198 14.69 8.34 -3.33
CA MET A 198 13.38 8.38 -2.70
C MET A 198 13.47 8.24 -1.18
N ASP A 199 12.58 8.95 -0.49
CA ASP A 199 12.33 8.72 0.92
C ASP A 199 11.33 7.56 1.03
N ILE A 200 11.66 6.55 1.83
CA ILE A 200 10.85 5.34 2.02
C ILE A 200 10.52 5.19 3.49
N VAL A 201 9.28 4.77 3.75
CA VAL A 201 8.78 4.42 5.09
C VAL A 201 8.10 3.07 4.99
N ILE A 202 8.43 2.17 5.90
CA ILE A 202 7.89 0.81 5.96
C ILE A 202 7.13 0.66 7.27
N PHE A 203 5.84 0.37 7.18
CA PHE A 203 5.07 -0.07 8.35
C PHE A 203 4.91 -1.58 8.32
N ALA A 204 4.93 -2.18 9.51
CA ALA A 204 4.66 -3.60 9.68
C ALA A 204 3.82 -3.82 10.94
N ALA A 205 3.16 -4.97 10.99
CA ALA A 205 2.47 -5.48 12.18
C ALA A 205 2.95 -6.89 12.50
N GLY A 206 2.53 -7.44 13.64
CA GLY A 206 2.87 -8.79 14.10
C GLY A 206 3.67 -8.84 15.41
N ALA A 207 3.98 -7.68 16.01
CA ALA A 207 4.58 -7.60 17.34
C ALA A 207 4.05 -6.38 18.10
N ALA A 208 3.87 -6.52 19.42
CA ALA A 208 3.41 -5.43 20.26
C ALA A 208 4.44 -4.27 20.28
N PRO A 209 3.99 -3.00 20.31
CA PRO A 209 4.89 -1.88 20.51
C PRO A 209 5.67 -2.05 21.82
N VAL A 210 6.96 -1.72 21.79
CA VAL A 210 7.79 -1.66 23.00
C VAL A 210 7.62 -0.29 23.61
N ALA A 211 7.13 -0.23 24.84
CA ALA A 211 7.03 1.02 25.58
C ALA A 211 8.42 1.62 25.83
N GLY A 212 8.53 2.93 25.77
CA GLY A 212 9.79 3.65 25.96
C GLY A 212 9.58 5.14 26.20
N PRO A 213 10.62 5.98 26.09
CA PRO A 213 10.48 7.43 26.25
C PRO A 213 9.44 8.03 25.29
N GLY A 214 8.67 8.99 25.78
CA GLY A 214 7.61 9.67 25.01
C GLY A 214 6.21 9.16 25.33
N LEU A 215 5.31 9.22 24.34
CA LEU A 215 3.89 8.93 24.51
C LEU A 215 3.63 7.44 24.30
N ASN A 216 2.99 6.80 25.29
CA ASN A 216 2.61 5.40 25.22
C ASN A 216 1.15 5.25 25.66
N PHE A 217 0.40 4.40 24.97
CA PHE A 217 -0.93 3.97 25.40
C PHE A 217 -0.93 2.48 25.74
N PHE A 218 -1.70 2.15 26.76
CA PHE A 218 -1.86 0.79 27.23
C PHE A 218 -3.35 0.45 27.23
N ASN A 219 -3.69 -0.76 26.77
CA ASN A 219 -5.05 -1.26 26.88
C ASN A 219 -5.36 -1.72 28.31
N ALA A 220 -6.62 -2.11 28.56
CA ALA A 220 -7.06 -2.58 29.87
C ALA A 220 -6.34 -3.86 30.36
N ALA A 221 -5.70 -4.61 29.45
CA ALA A 221 -4.87 -5.77 29.78
C ALA A 221 -3.40 -5.41 30.07
N GLY A 222 -3.06 -4.12 30.10
CA GLY A 222 -1.70 -3.63 30.37
C GLY A 222 -0.74 -3.76 29.17
N GLN A 223 -1.23 -4.12 27.99
CA GLN A 223 -0.40 -4.23 26.78
C GLN A 223 -0.22 -2.85 26.15
N CYS A 224 1.00 -2.53 25.73
CA CYS A 224 1.25 -1.31 24.96
C CYS A 224 0.58 -1.44 23.57
N THR A 225 -0.31 -0.51 23.23
CA THR A 225 -1.02 -0.45 21.95
C THR A 225 -0.59 0.75 21.09
N PHE A 226 0.25 1.60 21.64
CA PHE A 226 0.83 2.76 20.98
C PHE A 226 2.10 3.12 21.71
N SER A 227 3.18 3.36 20.97
CA SER A 227 4.38 3.95 21.51
C SER A 227 4.97 4.87 20.48
N THR A 228 5.49 6.02 20.89
CA THR A 228 6.30 6.87 20.02
C THR A 228 7.73 6.38 19.85
N THR A 229 8.16 5.36 20.61
CA THR A 229 9.48 4.72 20.45
C THR A 229 9.67 4.18 19.03
N ARG A 230 8.60 3.68 18.40
CA ARG A 230 8.50 3.46 16.96
C ARG A 230 7.28 4.19 16.45
N ARG A 231 7.47 5.16 15.55
CA ARG A 231 6.38 5.97 15.01
C ARG A 231 5.21 5.08 14.56
N PRO A 232 4.00 5.25 15.10
CA PRO A 232 2.87 4.39 14.77
C PRO A 232 2.38 4.66 13.35
N PHE A 233 1.73 3.66 12.75
CA PHE A 233 1.02 3.84 11.49
C PHE A 233 -0.24 4.68 11.72
N LEU A 234 -0.19 5.95 11.32
CA LEU A 234 -1.30 6.89 11.39
C LEU A 234 -1.74 7.24 9.98
N TYR A 235 -3.05 7.30 9.79
CA TYR A 235 -3.66 7.33 8.48
C TYR A 235 -4.77 8.38 8.42
N SER A 236 -4.72 9.32 7.47
CA SER A 236 -5.63 10.47 7.38
C SER A 236 -6.89 10.22 6.53
N ASN A 237 -7.25 8.96 6.25
CA ASN A 237 -8.31 8.59 5.30
C ASN A 237 -8.12 9.20 3.89
N ALA A 238 -6.87 9.51 3.53
CA ALA A 238 -6.49 10.04 2.24
C ALA A 238 -6.13 8.91 1.26
N TYR A 239 -6.61 9.03 0.04
CA TYR A 239 -6.36 8.05 -1.02
C TYR A 239 -6.06 8.74 -2.35
N PHE A 240 -5.22 8.09 -3.15
CA PHE A 240 -5.15 8.34 -4.59
C PHE A 240 -5.93 7.24 -5.30
N ARG A 241 -6.97 7.60 -6.04
CA ARG A 241 -7.65 6.65 -6.92
C ARG A 241 -6.76 6.40 -8.13
N ALA A 242 -6.30 5.17 -8.28
CA ALA A 242 -5.39 4.80 -9.37
C ALA A 242 -5.92 5.30 -10.72
N SER A 243 -5.12 6.09 -11.42
CA SER A 243 -5.52 6.81 -12.62
C SER A 243 -4.31 7.08 -13.51
N LYS A 244 -4.53 7.12 -14.83
CA LYS A 244 -3.50 7.51 -15.82
C LYS A 244 -3.30 9.03 -15.87
N THR A 245 -4.24 9.79 -15.33
CA THR A 245 -4.18 11.24 -15.29
C THR A 245 -3.38 11.69 -14.08
N SER A 246 -2.43 12.59 -14.32
CA SER A 246 -1.62 13.21 -13.27
C SER A 246 -2.53 13.92 -12.25
N THR A 247 -2.38 13.56 -10.98
CA THR A 247 -3.16 14.12 -9.86
C THR A 247 -2.21 14.58 -8.77
N ASP A 248 -2.35 15.81 -8.31
CA ASP A 248 -1.59 16.31 -7.17
C ASP A 248 -2.10 15.65 -5.87
N ILE A 249 -1.20 14.96 -5.16
CA ILE A 249 -1.50 14.33 -3.86
C ILE A 249 -0.92 15.09 -2.67
N GLY A 250 -0.36 16.28 -2.92
CA GLY A 250 0.39 17.10 -1.99
C GLY A 250 1.76 16.51 -1.65
N ASN A 251 2.39 17.10 -0.62
CA ASN A 251 3.61 16.57 -0.04
C ASN A 251 3.29 15.35 0.84
N ARG A 252 2.80 14.27 0.23
CA ARG A 252 2.45 13.00 0.89
C ARG A 252 3.26 11.86 0.32
N PHE A 253 3.51 10.85 1.15
CA PHE A 253 3.95 9.55 0.67
C PHE A 253 2.78 8.81 0.04
N ILE A 254 3.08 7.93 -0.92
CA ILE A 254 2.10 7.06 -1.58
C ILE A 254 2.53 5.60 -1.38
N MET A 255 1.57 4.71 -1.11
CA MET A 255 1.85 3.28 -1.02
C MET A 255 2.34 2.76 -2.37
N LEU A 256 3.44 2.01 -2.34
CA LEU A 256 4.04 1.41 -3.53
C LEU A 256 3.38 0.08 -3.85
N GLY A 257 3.28 -0.21 -5.14
CA GLY A 257 2.69 -1.45 -5.64
C GLY A 257 2.66 -1.47 -7.17
N ARG A 258 2.01 -2.48 -7.71
CA ARG A 258 1.61 -2.59 -9.11
C ARG A 258 0.11 -2.35 -9.21
N TYR A 259 -0.27 -1.34 -9.97
CA TYR A 259 -1.63 -0.79 -10.03
C TYR A 259 -2.30 -0.94 -11.40
N GLY A 260 -1.87 -1.92 -12.18
CA GLY A 260 -2.42 -2.20 -13.50
C GLY A 260 -1.50 -3.02 -14.38
N ALA A 261 -1.91 -3.17 -15.63
CA ALA A 261 -1.15 -3.84 -16.67
C ALA A 261 -1.42 -3.17 -18.02
N LYS A 262 -0.40 -3.13 -18.88
CA LYS A 262 -0.48 -2.55 -20.21
C LYS A 262 0.33 -3.37 -21.20
N SER A 263 -0.13 -3.48 -22.43
CA SER A 263 0.67 -3.99 -23.54
C SER A 263 0.69 -3.03 -24.72
N ASP A 264 1.83 -2.97 -25.39
CA ASP A 264 2.07 -2.18 -26.61
C ASP A 264 3.05 -2.93 -27.53
N ILE A 265 3.03 -2.64 -28.84
CA ILE A 265 3.96 -3.22 -29.84
C ILE A 265 5.21 -2.35 -29.97
N GLN A 266 6.40 -2.98 -29.99
CA GLN A 266 7.64 -2.34 -30.39
C GLN A 266 8.60 -3.34 -31.05
N GLY A 267 9.12 -2.98 -32.23
CA GLY A 267 10.20 -3.73 -32.88
C GLY A 267 9.89 -5.19 -33.18
N GLY A 268 8.65 -5.50 -33.61
CA GLY A 268 8.21 -6.87 -33.92
C GLY A 268 7.72 -7.68 -32.71
N TRP A 269 7.67 -7.08 -31.53
CA TRP A 269 7.24 -7.74 -30.30
C TRP A 269 6.10 -6.97 -29.61
N CYS A 270 5.16 -7.70 -29.04
CA CYS A 270 4.22 -7.18 -28.05
C CYS A 270 4.84 -7.31 -26.66
N TYR A 271 4.93 -6.21 -25.90
CA TYR A 271 5.43 -6.22 -24.53
C TYR A 271 4.27 -6.05 -23.58
N ALA A 272 3.99 -7.04 -22.73
CA ALA A 272 3.08 -6.87 -21.60
C ALA A 272 3.86 -6.45 -20.36
N LYS A 273 3.44 -5.34 -19.78
CA LYS A 273 4.06 -4.67 -18.65
C LYS A 273 3.09 -4.56 -17.50
N TYR A 274 3.60 -4.64 -16.28
CA TYR A 274 2.90 -4.11 -15.13
C TYR A 274 2.92 -2.58 -15.16
N CYS A 275 1.96 -1.97 -14.46
CA CYS A 275 1.91 -0.52 -14.28
C CYS A 275 2.23 -0.15 -12.85
N GLY A 276 3.16 0.80 -12.68
CA GLY A 276 3.55 1.36 -11.39
C GLY A 276 3.18 2.83 -11.28
N ILE A 277 3.78 3.51 -10.31
CA ILE A 277 3.56 4.94 -10.04
C ILE A 277 4.64 5.76 -10.74
N VAL A 278 4.21 6.76 -11.49
CA VAL A 278 5.07 7.84 -12.02
C VAL A 278 4.81 9.08 -11.20
N ARG A 279 5.88 9.76 -10.75
CA ARG A 279 5.77 10.94 -9.89
C ARG A 279 6.69 12.07 -10.34
N SER A 280 6.09 13.25 -10.55
CA SER A 280 6.76 14.53 -10.85
C SER A 280 6.30 15.58 -9.84
N GLY A 281 7.20 16.03 -8.97
CA GLY A 281 6.86 16.85 -7.82
C GLY A 281 5.84 16.14 -6.90
N ASN A 282 4.65 16.73 -6.77
CA ASN A 282 3.53 16.15 -6.03
C ASN A 282 2.50 15.43 -6.92
N ALA A 283 2.65 15.52 -8.24
CA ALA A 283 1.72 14.95 -9.17
C ALA A 283 2.06 13.49 -9.45
N VAL A 284 1.09 12.60 -9.26
CA VAL A 284 1.22 11.15 -9.47
C VAL A 284 0.23 10.65 -10.50
N ARG A 285 0.64 9.61 -11.23
CA ARG A 285 -0.23 8.81 -12.10
C ARG A 285 0.28 7.40 -12.21
N ILE A 286 -0.56 6.53 -12.76
CA ILE A 286 -0.19 5.17 -13.11
C ILE A 286 0.40 5.16 -14.52
N GLY A 287 1.58 4.57 -14.67
CA GLY A 287 2.35 4.51 -15.90
C GLY A 287 2.96 3.14 -16.13
N ARG A 288 3.46 2.92 -17.35
CA ARG A 288 4.07 1.64 -17.76
C ARG A 288 5.37 1.38 -16.99
N GLY A 289 5.53 0.17 -16.48
CA GLY A 289 6.70 -0.24 -15.71
C GLY A 289 7.41 -1.44 -16.31
N TYR A 290 7.62 -2.44 -15.48
CA TYR A 290 8.39 -3.64 -15.74
C TYR A 290 7.68 -4.59 -16.72
N VAL A 291 8.43 -5.09 -17.72
CA VAL A 291 8.01 -6.15 -18.64
C VAL A 291 7.78 -7.45 -17.86
N ALA A 292 6.53 -7.90 -17.82
CA ALA A 292 6.17 -9.20 -17.27
C ALA A 292 6.43 -10.32 -18.29
N THR A 293 6.09 -10.10 -19.56
CA THR A 293 6.30 -11.04 -20.65
C THR A 293 6.25 -10.32 -22.01
N PHE A 294 6.69 -10.99 -23.07
CA PHE A 294 6.62 -10.50 -24.43
C PHE A 294 6.41 -11.65 -25.42
N TRP A 295 5.81 -11.37 -26.57
CA TRP A 295 5.54 -12.35 -27.64
C TRP A 295 5.56 -11.67 -29.01
N THR A 296 5.59 -12.47 -30.07
CA THR A 296 5.63 -11.93 -31.44
C THR A 296 4.45 -11.00 -31.73
N SER A 297 4.70 -9.91 -32.45
CA SER A 297 3.63 -8.99 -32.87
C SER A 297 2.71 -9.56 -33.95
N GLU A 298 2.96 -10.78 -34.44
CA GLU A 298 2.05 -11.52 -35.33
C GLU A 298 0.72 -11.89 -34.63
N TYR A 299 0.72 -11.96 -33.29
CA TYR A 299 -0.48 -12.20 -32.49
C TYR A 299 -0.75 -11.01 -31.55
N PRO A 300 -1.12 -9.83 -32.07
CA PRO A 300 -1.18 -8.63 -31.25
C PRO A 300 -2.33 -8.68 -30.25
N VAL A 301 -2.01 -8.59 -28.96
CA VAL A 301 -2.99 -8.40 -27.87
C VAL A 301 -2.63 -7.13 -27.10
N MET A 302 -3.49 -6.13 -27.22
CA MET A 302 -3.31 -4.81 -26.63
C MET A 302 -4.31 -4.62 -25.49
N PHE A 303 -3.81 -4.24 -24.31
CA PHE A 303 -4.63 -3.85 -23.18
C PHE A 303 -3.97 -2.68 -22.46
N ASP A 304 -4.78 -1.89 -21.76
CA ASP A 304 -4.28 -0.77 -20.98
C ASP A 304 -5.19 -0.52 -19.78
N ILE A 305 -4.92 -1.25 -18.72
CA ILE A 305 -5.82 -1.45 -17.60
C ILE A 305 -5.16 -0.88 -16.36
N VAL A 306 -5.89 -0.01 -15.67
CA VAL A 306 -5.53 0.49 -14.34
C VAL A 306 -6.51 -0.10 -13.35
N SER A 307 -6.01 -0.55 -12.20
CA SER A 307 -6.87 -1.10 -11.17
C SER A 307 -7.82 -0.04 -10.64
N SER A 308 -9.07 -0.43 -10.39
CA SER A 308 -10.07 0.43 -9.77
C SER A 308 -9.95 0.39 -8.25
N THR A 309 -8.76 0.69 -7.72
CA THR A 309 -8.48 0.67 -6.28
C THR A 309 -8.06 2.04 -5.74
N ASN A 310 -8.26 2.21 -4.45
CA ASN A 310 -7.76 3.34 -3.68
C ASN A 310 -6.36 3.00 -3.16
N ILE A 311 -5.38 3.83 -3.50
CA ILE A 311 -4.00 3.70 -3.04
C ILE A 311 -3.84 4.61 -1.82
N LEU A 312 -3.35 4.04 -0.72
CA LEU A 312 -3.16 4.75 0.54
C LEU A 312 -2.16 5.90 0.39
N LEU A 313 -2.54 7.06 0.92
CA LEU A 313 -1.66 8.21 1.08
C LEU A 313 -1.32 8.39 2.55
N LEU A 314 -0.10 8.84 2.80
CA LEU A 314 0.43 9.04 4.14
C LEU A 314 1.04 10.44 4.26
N GLU A 315 0.74 11.11 5.37
CA GLU A 315 1.24 12.45 5.65
C GLU A 315 2.77 12.47 5.79
N SER A 316 3.41 13.61 5.51
CA SER A 316 4.87 13.77 5.60
C SER A 316 5.37 13.98 7.04
N MET A 317 4.94 13.11 7.96
CA MET A 317 5.36 13.12 9.37
C MET A 317 6.26 11.93 9.73
N TYR A 318 6.94 11.34 8.74
CA TYR A 318 7.75 10.13 8.86
C TYR A 318 9.14 10.32 8.26
#